data_AF-A0A9W7XUI9-F1
#
_entry.id   AF-A0A9W7XUI9-F1
#
_cell.length_a   1.000
_cell.length_b   1.000
_cell.length_c   1.000
_cell.angle_alpha   90.00
_cell.angle_beta   90.00
_cell.angle_gamma   90.00
#
_symmetry.space_group_name_H-M   'P 1'
#
loop_
_entity.id
_entity.type
_entity.pdbx_description
1 polymer ?
#
loop_
_entity_poly.entity_id
_entity_poly.type
_entity_poly.pdbx_seq_one_letter_code
_entity_poly.pdbx_strand_id
1 'polypeptide(L)'
;MAGVDAESKRAAAAAGDGRAKRARADGDASVCFAPGLLESAEVRGREYAAAQPFPHHSIAPFCAEELLVGVRREIVDRLHFTQKETDIFKYHQSGDLANLDGLPDGEQSQLPCLRRLRDAIYSREFRDFVSAVTGCGPL
;
A
#
# COMPACT_ATOMS: atom_id res chain seq x y z
N MET A 1 4.39 2.04 71.02
CA MET A 1 5.31 1.11 70.35
C MET A 1 4.50 0.30 69.34
N ALA A 2 4.20 0.91 68.20
CA ALA A 2 3.39 0.33 67.13
C ALA A 2 4.30 0.24 65.90
N GLY A 3 4.78 -0.97 65.63
CA GLY A 3 5.48 -1.33 64.41
C GLY A 3 4.64 -2.35 63.66
N VAL A 4 4.30 -2.02 62.43
CA VAL A 4 3.84 -2.98 61.42
C VAL A 4 4.27 -2.42 60.06
N ASP A 5 5.51 -2.73 59.69
CA ASP A 5 6.03 -2.61 58.34
C ASP A 5 5.61 -3.85 57.56
N ALA A 6 4.67 -3.73 56.62
CA ALA A 6 4.47 -4.70 55.53
C ALA A 6 3.41 -4.19 54.53
N GLU A 7 3.77 -3.31 53.60
CA GLU A 7 3.01 -3.18 52.35
C GLU A 7 3.92 -2.99 51.13
N SER A 8 4.46 -4.14 50.73
CA SER A 8 4.60 -4.64 49.36
C SER A 8 4.50 -3.65 48.19
N LYS A 9 5.65 -3.51 47.52
CA LYS A 9 5.88 -3.00 46.16
C LYS A 9 4.80 -3.44 45.14
N ARG A 10 4.07 -2.48 44.58
CA ARG A 10 3.43 -2.47 43.24
C ARG A 10 3.58 -1.03 42.72
N ALA A 11 3.97 -0.69 41.50
CA ALA A 11 4.06 -1.43 40.25
C ALA A 11 5.21 -0.85 39.40
N ALA A 12 5.98 -1.75 38.79
CA ALA A 12 6.86 -1.43 37.68
C ALA A 12 6.14 -1.73 36.35
N ALA A 13 6.61 -1.07 35.30
CA ALA A 13 6.39 -1.35 33.87
C ALA A 13 5.08 -0.86 33.23
N ALA A 14 5.12 0.37 32.72
CA ALA A 14 4.40 0.76 31.50
C ALA A 14 5.45 1.05 30.41
N ALA A 15 6.06 0.00 29.87
CA ALA A 15 6.81 0.07 28.62
C ALA A 15 5.80 -0.10 27.49
N GLY A 16 5.41 1.00 26.86
CA GLY A 16 4.58 0.99 25.66
C GLY A 16 5.38 0.41 24.50
N ASP A 17 4.90 -0.72 23.97
CA ASP A 17 5.44 -1.41 22.81
C ASP A 17 5.30 -0.53 21.56
N GLY A 18 6.37 0.18 21.24
CA GLY A 18 6.52 0.92 20.01
C GLY A 18 6.73 -0.05 18.85
N ARG A 19 5.62 -0.56 18.27
CA ARG A 19 5.68 -1.23 16.97
C ARG A 19 5.95 -0.20 15.89
N ALA A 20 7.22 0.19 15.77
CA ALA A 20 7.74 0.94 14.64
C ALA A 20 7.36 0.19 13.36
N LYS A 21 6.44 0.76 12.57
CA LYS A 21 6.18 0.35 11.20
C LYS A 21 7.51 0.44 10.45
N ARG A 22 8.10 -0.72 10.19
CA ARG A 22 9.33 -0.83 9.40
C ARG A 22 9.08 -0.20 8.04
N ALA A 23 9.71 0.95 7.79
CA ALA A 23 9.93 1.44 6.43
C ALA A 23 10.68 0.32 5.69
N ARG A 24 10.02 -0.33 4.73
CA ARG A 24 10.65 -1.32 3.87
C ARG A 24 11.56 -0.57 2.87
N ALA A 25 12.62 -1.26 2.45
CA ALA A 25 13.77 -0.71 1.76
C ALA A 25 13.40 0.29 0.64
N ASP A 26 14.03 1.47 0.72
CA ASP A 26 14.14 2.52 -0.32
C ASP A 26 14.88 1.96 -1.55
N GLY A 27 14.29 0.97 -2.22
CA GLY A 27 14.54 0.81 -3.65
C GLY A 27 13.93 2.02 -4.34
N ASP A 28 14.59 2.55 -5.38
CA ASP A 28 14.10 3.72 -6.10
C ASP A 28 12.75 3.41 -6.76
N ALA A 29 11.65 3.66 -6.03
CA ALA A 29 10.30 3.34 -6.46
C ALA A 29 9.92 4.09 -7.74
N SER A 30 10.61 5.20 -8.04
CA SER A 30 10.40 6.02 -9.24
C SER A 30 10.50 5.19 -10.52
N VAL A 31 11.40 4.21 -10.60
CA VAL A 31 11.61 3.38 -11.79
C VAL A 31 10.45 2.43 -12.09
N CYS A 32 9.52 2.27 -11.14
CA CYS A 32 8.30 1.47 -11.34
C CYS A 32 7.18 2.28 -12.00
N PHE A 33 7.30 3.60 -12.01
CA PHE A 33 6.33 4.52 -12.59
C PHE A 33 6.71 4.95 -14.00
N ALA A 34 5.73 5.49 -14.72
CA ALA A 34 6.01 6.12 -16.01
C ALA A 34 6.94 7.34 -15.83
N PRO A 35 7.87 7.59 -16.77
CA PRO A 35 8.78 8.74 -16.68
C PRO A 35 8.04 10.07 -16.51
N GLY A 36 8.47 10.91 -15.57
CA GLY A 36 7.85 12.21 -15.34
C GLY A 36 6.56 12.18 -14.53
N LEU A 37 6.12 10.99 -14.07
CA LEU A 37 4.85 10.88 -13.34
C LEU A 37 4.91 11.66 -12.01
N LEU A 38 5.94 11.43 -11.19
CA LEU A 38 6.01 11.97 -9.84
C LEU A 38 6.25 13.49 -9.84
N GLU A 39 6.81 14.04 -10.92
CA GLU A 39 7.05 15.47 -11.14
C GLU A 39 5.81 16.24 -11.58
N SER A 40 4.75 15.54 -12.00
CA SER A 40 3.54 16.15 -12.58
C SER A 40 2.45 16.53 -11.56
N ALA A 41 2.76 16.51 -10.26
CA ALA A 41 1.78 16.69 -9.19
C ALA A 41 0.98 18.01 -9.30
N GLU A 42 1.63 19.13 -9.63
CA GLU A 42 0.97 20.44 -9.69
C GLU A 42 -0.10 20.51 -10.78
N VAL A 43 0.23 20.07 -12.00
CA VAL A 43 -0.70 20.09 -13.14
C VAL A 43 -1.88 19.18 -12.84
N ARG A 44 -1.59 17.97 -12.34
CA ARG A 44 -2.61 16.98 -11.98
C ARG A 44 -3.50 17.44 -10.83
N GLY A 45 -2.97 18.18 -9.86
CA GLY A 45 -3.76 18.75 -8.77
C GLY A 45 -4.79 19.77 -9.26
N ARG A 46 -4.45 20.56 -10.28
CA ARG A 46 -5.42 21.48 -10.93
C ARG A 46 -6.51 20.71 -11.66
N GLU A 47 -6.14 19.67 -12.42
CA GLU A 47 -7.09 18.81 -13.13
C GLU A 47 -8.03 18.08 -12.16
N TYR A 48 -7.47 17.53 -11.07
CA TYR A 48 -8.21 16.90 -9.99
C TYR A 48 -9.26 17.83 -9.38
N ALA A 49 -8.88 19.07 -9.06
CA ALA A 49 -9.78 20.05 -8.44
C ALA A 49 -10.87 20.55 -9.40
N ALA A 50 -10.59 20.62 -10.70
CA ALA A 50 -11.53 21.06 -11.72
C ALA A 50 -12.54 19.97 -12.13
N ALA A 51 -12.23 18.70 -11.83
CA ALA A 51 -13.02 17.56 -12.25
C ALA A 51 -14.44 17.57 -11.64
N GLN A 52 -15.41 17.09 -12.41
CA GLN A 52 -16.83 17.04 -12.08
C GLN A 52 -17.41 15.65 -12.36
N PRO A 53 -18.42 15.16 -11.62
CA PRO A 53 -19.22 15.87 -10.61
C PRO A 53 -18.60 15.91 -9.20
N PHE A 54 -17.43 15.28 -9.03
CA PHE A 54 -16.63 15.32 -7.82
C PHE A 54 -15.14 15.34 -8.20
N PRO A 55 -14.24 15.76 -7.30
CA PRO A 55 -12.81 15.76 -7.56
C PRO A 55 -12.28 14.35 -7.86
N HIS A 56 -11.70 14.17 -9.03
CA HIS A 56 -11.11 12.90 -9.47
C HIS A 56 -10.04 13.17 -10.54
N HIS A 57 -9.11 12.23 -10.70
CA HIS A 57 -8.13 12.32 -11.78
C HIS A 57 -7.75 10.94 -12.32
N SER A 58 -7.41 10.88 -13.60
CA SER A 58 -6.92 9.67 -14.26
C SER A 58 -5.45 9.83 -14.64
N ILE A 59 -4.64 8.82 -14.33
CA ILE A 59 -3.20 8.81 -14.62
C ILE A 59 -2.95 7.78 -15.72
N ALA A 60 -2.56 8.26 -16.89
CA ALA A 60 -2.06 7.44 -17.98
C ALA A 60 -0.94 8.20 -18.71
N PRO A 61 0.25 7.61 -18.93
CA PRO A 61 0.71 6.31 -18.40
C PRO A 61 0.99 6.34 -16.89
N PHE A 62 0.82 5.19 -16.21
CA PHE A 62 0.97 5.05 -14.75
C PHE A 62 2.27 4.33 -14.34
N CYS A 63 2.51 3.15 -14.90
CA CYS A 63 3.68 2.32 -14.59
C CYS A 63 4.62 2.19 -15.78
N ALA A 64 5.85 1.78 -15.49
CA ALA A 64 6.73 1.20 -16.51
C ALA A 64 6.01 0.02 -17.19
N GLU A 65 6.01 0.01 -18.52
CA GLU A 65 5.20 -0.92 -19.32
C GLU A 65 5.57 -2.39 -19.05
N GLU A 66 6.87 -2.67 -18.99
CA GLU A 66 7.41 -4.01 -18.75
C GLU A 66 7.01 -4.54 -17.37
N LEU A 67 6.98 -3.67 -16.37
CA LEU A 67 6.51 -4.04 -15.03
C LEU A 67 5.04 -4.42 -15.07
N LEU A 68 4.19 -3.61 -15.71
CA LEU A 68 2.75 -3.84 -15.75
C LEU A 68 2.39 -5.08 -16.57
N VAL A 69 3.11 -5.38 -17.64
CA VAL A 69 3.01 -6.64 -18.40
C VAL A 69 3.38 -7.84 -17.53
N GLY A 70 4.45 -7.74 -16.76
CA GLY A 70 4.87 -8.77 -15.81
C GLY A 70 3.82 -9.03 -14.72
N VAL A 71 3.29 -7.97 -14.11
CA VAL A 71 2.20 -8.03 -13.13
C VAL A 71 0.98 -8.73 -13.71
N ARG A 72 0.54 -8.34 -14.92
CA ARG A 72 -0.61 -8.97 -15.58
C ARG A 72 -0.40 -10.46 -15.78
N ARG A 73 0.79 -10.86 -16.24
CA ARG A 73 1.14 -12.27 -16.44
C ARG A 73 1.08 -13.05 -15.13
N GLU A 74 1.67 -12.51 -14.06
CA GLU A 74 1.64 -13.13 -12.73
C GLU A 74 0.20 -13.30 -12.22
N ILE A 75 -0.65 -12.29 -12.37
CA ILE A 75 -2.06 -12.33 -11.95
C ILE A 75 -2.84 -13.42 -12.70
N VAL A 76 -2.70 -13.49 -14.03
CA VAL A 76 -3.46 -14.44 -14.85
C VAL A 76 -2.96 -15.87 -14.66
N ASP A 77 -1.63 -16.07 -14.56
CA ASP A 77 -1.04 -17.40 -14.55
C ASP A 77 -1.01 -18.04 -13.15
N ARG A 78 -0.94 -17.23 -12.08
CA ARG A 78 -0.65 -17.72 -10.72
C ARG A 78 -1.77 -17.55 -9.73
N LEU A 79 -2.69 -16.60 -9.94
CA LEU A 79 -3.76 -16.35 -8.97
C LEU A 79 -5.02 -17.15 -9.32
N HIS A 80 -5.60 -17.75 -8.28
CA HIS A 80 -6.92 -18.36 -8.37
C HIS A 80 -8.00 -17.32 -8.04
N PHE A 81 -9.08 -17.34 -8.81
CA PHE A 81 -10.22 -16.45 -8.64
C PHE A 81 -11.47 -17.24 -8.34
N THR A 82 -12.23 -16.78 -7.35
CA THR A 82 -13.52 -17.37 -6.98
C THR A 82 -14.63 -16.36 -7.25
N GLN A 83 -15.68 -16.80 -7.91
CA GLN A 83 -16.85 -15.95 -8.12
C GLN A 83 -17.52 -15.65 -6.78
N LYS A 84 -17.83 -14.38 -6.56
CA LYS A 84 -18.67 -13.91 -5.46
C LYS A 84 -19.80 -13.06 -5.99
N GLU A 85 -20.95 -13.21 -5.35
CA GLU A 85 -22.17 -12.51 -5.70
C GLU A 85 -22.82 -12.02 -4.42
N THR A 86 -23.16 -10.73 -4.41
CA THR A 86 -23.88 -10.04 -3.36
C THR A 86 -25.10 -9.37 -3.98
N ASP A 87 -25.93 -8.78 -3.13
CA ASP A 87 -27.02 -7.90 -3.53
C ASP A 87 -26.57 -6.69 -4.38
N ILE A 88 -25.34 -6.21 -4.19
CA ILE A 88 -24.80 -5.03 -4.89
C ILE A 88 -23.90 -5.41 -6.08
N PHE A 89 -23.16 -6.53 -6.02
CA PHE A 89 -22.13 -6.83 -7.02
C PHE A 89 -22.01 -8.33 -7.35
N LYS A 90 -21.54 -8.62 -8.56
CA LYS A 90 -21.12 -9.95 -9.00
C LYS A 90 -19.74 -9.85 -9.66
N TYR A 91 -18.74 -10.51 -9.08
CA TYR A 91 -17.35 -10.38 -9.55
C TYR A 91 -16.50 -11.61 -9.20
N HIS A 92 -15.33 -11.72 -9.83
CA HIS A 92 -14.33 -12.74 -9.54
C HIS A 92 -13.29 -12.18 -8.57
N GLN A 93 -13.28 -12.67 -7.34
CA GLN A 93 -12.37 -12.21 -6.30
C GLN A 93 -11.16 -13.15 -6.21
N SER A 94 -9.94 -12.59 -6.26
CA SER A 94 -8.72 -13.34 -5.91
C SER A 94 -8.62 -13.52 -4.39
N GLY A 95 -7.73 -14.41 -3.94
CA GLY A 95 -7.28 -14.40 -2.54
C GLY A 95 -6.81 -13.02 -2.07
N ASP A 96 -6.65 -12.85 -0.76
CA ASP A 96 -6.21 -11.59 -0.14
C ASP A 96 -4.78 -11.24 -0.54
N LEU A 97 -4.63 -10.19 -1.36
CA LEU A 97 -3.34 -9.66 -1.81
C LEU A 97 -2.67 -8.77 -0.74
N ALA A 98 -3.38 -8.36 0.32
CA ALA A 98 -2.75 -7.67 1.46
C ALA A 98 -1.85 -8.63 2.26
N ASN A 99 -2.22 -9.91 2.28
CA ASN A 99 -1.42 -11.00 2.82
C ASN A 99 -0.56 -11.68 1.75
N LEU A 100 -0.03 -10.94 0.77
CA LEU A 100 1.04 -11.46 -0.11
C LEU A 100 2.21 -12.03 0.70
N ASP A 101 2.46 -11.51 1.91
CA ASP A 101 3.47 -12.02 2.84
C ASP A 101 2.99 -13.20 3.71
N GLY A 102 1.70 -13.53 3.65
CA GLY A 102 1.03 -14.64 4.34
C GLY A 102 0.63 -15.80 3.41
N LEU A 103 0.93 -15.71 2.11
CA LEU A 103 0.90 -16.85 1.21
C LEU A 103 1.99 -17.86 1.61
N PRO A 104 1.84 -19.16 1.32
CA PRO A 104 2.93 -20.12 1.51
C PRO A 104 4.21 -19.62 0.81
N ASP A 105 5.38 -19.81 1.41
CA ASP A 105 6.67 -19.27 0.90
C ASP A 105 6.92 -19.61 -0.59
N GLY A 106 6.41 -20.76 -1.05
CA GLY A 106 6.46 -21.20 -2.44
C GLY A 106 5.61 -20.36 -3.41
N GLU A 107 4.53 -19.73 -2.97
CA GLU A 107 3.67 -18.86 -3.78
C GLU A 107 4.14 -17.41 -3.75
N GLN A 108 4.73 -16.96 -2.63
CA GLN A 108 5.30 -15.62 -2.50
C GLN A 108 6.43 -15.32 -3.50
N SER A 109 7.24 -16.33 -3.78
CA SER A 109 8.33 -16.25 -4.76
C SER A 109 7.85 -16.21 -6.22
N GLN A 110 6.57 -16.53 -6.47
CA GLN A 110 5.99 -16.57 -7.82
C GLN A 110 5.39 -15.24 -8.29
N LEU A 111 5.33 -14.23 -7.40
CA LEU A 111 4.70 -12.93 -7.67
C LEU A 111 5.66 -11.71 -7.50
N PRO A 112 6.90 -11.75 -8.03
CA PRO A 112 7.87 -10.68 -7.81
C PRO A 112 7.46 -9.33 -8.42
N CYS A 113 6.85 -9.30 -9.60
CA CYS A 113 6.43 -8.05 -10.24
C CYS A 113 5.27 -7.41 -9.47
N LEU A 114 4.29 -8.20 -9.03
CA LEU A 114 3.16 -7.73 -8.23
C LEU A 114 3.63 -7.15 -6.88
N ARG A 115 4.58 -7.81 -6.22
CA ARG A 115 5.19 -7.30 -4.98
C ARG A 115 5.93 -5.98 -5.22
N ARG A 116 6.71 -5.90 -6.28
CA ARG A 116 7.44 -4.67 -6.66
C ARG A 116 6.47 -3.52 -6.93
N LEU A 117 5.38 -3.76 -7.65
CA LEU A 117 4.35 -2.75 -7.89
C LEU A 117 3.66 -2.30 -6.60
N ARG A 118 3.29 -3.25 -5.72
CA ARG A 118 2.71 -2.94 -4.40
C ARG A 118 3.64 -2.03 -3.61
N ASP A 119 4.91 -2.42 -3.48
CA ASP A 119 5.88 -1.70 -2.66
C ASP A 119 6.14 -0.29 -3.24
N ALA A 120 6.10 -0.12 -4.57
CA ALA A 120 6.16 1.19 -5.21
C ALA A 120 4.91 2.05 -4.94
N ILE A 121 3.69 1.50 -5.03
CA ILE A 121 2.44 2.25 -4.75
C ILE A 121 2.35 2.69 -3.28
N TYR A 122 2.93 1.91 -2.36
CA TYR A 122 3.01 2.28 -0.95
C TYR A 122 4.30 3.01 -0.56
N SER A 123 5.16 3.31 -1.54
CA SER A 123 6.40 4.06 -1.28
C SER A 123 6.10 5.45 -0.74
N ARG A 124 7.08 6.07 -0.09
CA ARG A 124 6.92 7.42 0.42
C ARG A 124 6.70 8.40 -0.73
N GLU A 125 7.48 8.27 -1.80
CA GLU A 125 7.43 9.13 -2.99
C GLU A 125 6.04 9.14 -3.62
N PHE A 126 5.43 7.97 -3.82
CA PHE A 126 4.11 7.89 -4.41
C PHE A 126 3.01 8.40 -3.46
N ARG A 127 3.11 8.11 -2.17
CA ARG A 127 2.16 8.63 -1.16
C ARG A 127 2.23 10.15 -1.02
N ASP A 128 3.44 10.71 -1.04
CA ASP A 128 3.67 12.17 -1.04
C ASP A 128 3.12 12.80 -2.33
N PHE A 129 3.31 12.15 -3.49
CA PHE A 129 2.72 12.56 -4.77
C PHE A 129 1.17 12.59 -4.73
N VAL A 130 0.52 11.53 -4.24
CA VAL A 130 -0.95 11.47 -4.12
C VAL A 130 -1.45 12.55 -3.16
N SER A 131 -0.74 12.75 -2.03
CA SER A 131 -1.06 13.78 -1.05
C SER A 131 -0.97 15.18 -1.67
N ALA A 132 0.03 15.43 -2.52
CA ALA A 132 0.21 16.70 -3.23
C ALA A 132 -0.87 16.95 -4.29
N VAL A 133 -1.27 15.92 -5.05
CA VAL A 133 -2.32 16.03 -6.08
C VAL A 133 -3.69 16.25 -5.46
N THR A 134 -4.03 15.51 -4.40
CA THR A 134 -5.41 15.46 -3.86
C THR A 134 -5.64 16.37 -2.67
N GLY A 135 -4.59 16.78 -1.96
CA GLY A 135 -4.71 17.54 -0.72
C GLY A 135 -5.25 16.73 0.46
N CYS A 136 -5.24 15.38 0.41
CA CYS A 136 -5.82 14.52 1.44
C CYS A 136 -5.05 14.46 2.77
N GLY A 137 -3.92 15.17 2.87
CA GLY A 137 -2.99 15.05 3.98
C GLY A 137 -2.11 13.79 3.87
N PRO A 138 -1.25 13.53 4.88
CA PRO A 138 -0.27 12.44 4.84
C PRO A 138 -0.91 11.05 4.77
N LEU A 139 -0.35 10.18 3.91
CA LEU A 139 -0.72 8.77 3.73
C LEU A 139 0.37 7.83 4.23
#